data_AF-A0A527ZBT2-F1
#
_entry.id   AF-A0A527ZBT2-F1
#
_cell.length_a   1.000
_cell.length_b   1.000
_cell.length_c   1.000
_cell.angle_alpha   90.00
_cell.angle_beta   90.00
_cell.angle_gamma   90.00
#
_symmetry.space_group_name_H-M   'P 1'
#
loop_
_entity.id
_entity.type
_entity.pdbx_description
1 polymer ?
#
loop_
_entity_poly.entity_id
_entity_poly.type
_entity_poly.pdbx_seq_one_letter_code
_entity_poly.pdbx_strand_id
1 'polypeptide(L)' 'HHEYATLEHLLLALIDDTEAAAVMRACNVDLDELKHTVLTYIDTELDNLVTGYDEDSKPTAGFQRVIQRAVIHVQSS' A
#
# COMPACT_ATOMS: atom_id res chain seq x y z
N HIS A 1 -2.45 14.93 1.95
CA HIS A 1 -3.59 14.18 2.54
C HIS A 1 -4.32 13.56 1.38
N HIS A 2 -4.32 12.23 1.26
CA HIS A 2 -5.02 11.55 0.17
C HIS A 2 -6.42 11.16 0.63
N GLU A 3 -7.42 11.43 -0.20
CA GLU A 3 -8.82 11.11 0.09
C GLU A 3 -9.06 9.58 0.11
N TYR A 4 -8.15 8.78 -0.47
CA TYR A 4 -8.29 7.34 -0.59
C TYR A 4 -7.06 6.56 -0.12
N ALA A 5 -7.28 5.49 0.66
CA ALA A 5 -6.26 4.49 0.96
C ALA A 5 -6.27 3.38 -0.11
N THR A 6 -5.15 3.25 -0.82
CA THR A 6 -4.98 2.35 -1.96
C THR A 6 -3.98 1.23 -1.68
N LEU A 7 -3.84 0.29 -2.63
CA LEU A 7 -2.88 -0.82 -2.47
C LEU A 7 -1.43 -0.35 -2.48
N GLU A 8 -1.15 0.77 -3.11
CA GLU A 8 0.16 1.40 -3.17
C GLU A 8 0.56 1.93 -1.78
N HIS A 9 -0.38 2.53 -1.05
CA HIS A 9 -0.18 2.94 0.34
C HIS A 9 0.05 1.72 1.25
N LEU A 10 -0.70 0.63 1.03
CA LEU A 10 -0.49 -0.62 1.77
C LEU A 10 0.89 -1.20 1.49
N LEU A 11 1.31 -1.21 0.23
CA LEU A 11 2.62 -1.70 -0.18
C LEU A 11 3.74 -0.86 0.42
N LEU A 12 3.60 0.47 0.43
CA LEU A 12 4.56 1.36 1.07
C LEU A 12 4.72 1.05 2.57
N ALA A 13 3.60 0.82 3.27
CA ALA A 13 3.63 0.41 4.67
C ALA A 13 4.31 -0.96 4.88
N LEU A 14 4.10 -1.91 3.96
CA LEU A 14 4.75 -3.23 4.01
C LEU A 14 6.24 -3.18 3.67
N ILE A 15 6.68 -2.23 2.84
CA ILE A 15 8.11 -2.04 2.55
C ILE A 15 8.84 -1.53 3.80
N ASP A 16 8.19 -0.69 4.61
CA ASP A 16 8.77 -0.16 5.85
C ASP A 16 8.61 -1.10 7.06
N ASP A 17 7.77 -2.15 6.95
CA ASP A 17 7.66 -3.21 7.95
C ASP A 17 8.87 -4.16 7.90
N THR A 18 9.54 -4.36 9.04
CA THR A 18 10.79 -5.11 9.09
C THR A 18 10.63 -6.59 8.73
N GLU A 19 9.49 -7.21 9.06
CA GLU A 19 9.24 -8.62 8.79
C GLU A 19 8.92 -8.83 7.31
N ALA A 20 8.01 -8.02 6.75
CA ALA A 20 7.65 -8.04 5.34
C ALA A 20 8.85 -7.69 4.45
N ALA A 21 9.64 -6.68 4.82
CA ALA A 21 10.86 -6.32 4.11
C ALA A 21 11.89 -7.46 4.09
N ALA A 22 12.03 -8.21 5.19
CA ALA A 22 12.92 -9.37 5.22
C ALA A 22 12.46 -10.46 4.23
N VAL A 23 11.16 -10.74 4.16
CA VAL A 23 10.59 -11.68 3.19
C VAL A 23 10.80 -11.20 1.75
N MET A 24 10.55 -9.93 1.46
CA MET A 24 10.76 -9.37 0.12
C MET A 24 12.22 -9.42 -0.32
N ARG A 25 13.18 -9.10 0.57
CA ARG A 25 14.61 -9.24 0.29
C ARG A 25 15.01 -10.70 0.05
N ALA A 26 14.42 -11.65 0.79
CA ALA A 26 14.64 -13.08 0.56
C ALA A 26 14.12 -13.54 -0.81
N CYS A 27 13.16 -12.81 -1.38
CA CYS A 27 12.68 -12.98 -2.76
C CYS A 27 13.47 -12.17 -3.80
N ASN A 28 14.65 -11.63 -3.46
CA ASN A 28 15.50 -10.80 -4.33
C ASN A 28 14.85 -9.51 -4.84
N VAL A 29 13.91 -8.93 -4.07
CA VAL A 29 13.33 -7.63 -4.38
C VAL A 29 14.29 -6.51 -3.95
N ASP A 30 14.56 -5.57 -4.86
CA ASP A 30 15.21 -4.29 -4.53
C ASP A 30 14.18 -3.35 -3.90
N LEU A 31 14.26 -3.17 -2.58
CA LEU A 31 13.30 -2.37 -1.84
C LEU A 31 13.48 -0.86 -2.06
N ASP A 32 14.68 -0.40 -2.38
CA ASP A 32 14.93 1.02 -2.61
C ASP A 32 14.34 1.44 -3.96
N GLU A 33 14.57 0.63 -5.00
CA GLU A 33 13.94 0.82 -6.32
C GLU A 33 12.41 0.71 -6.24
N LEU A 34 11.91 -0.31 -5.51
CA LEU A 34 10.47 -0.51 -5.35
C LEU A 34 9.83 0.68 -4.62
N LYS A 35 10.45 1.14 -3.51
CA LYS A 35 9.95 2.30 -2.75
C LYS A 35 9.91 3.56 -3.61
N HIS A 36 10.97 3.82 -4.37
CA HIS A 36 11.02 4.98 -5.25
C HIS A 36 9.93 4.93 -6.33
N THR A 37 9.71 3.75 -6.92
CA THR A 37 8.67 3.54 -7.93
C THR A 37 7.27 3.78 -7.35
N VAL A 38 6.99 3.23 -6.17
CA VAL A 38 5.69 3.37 -5.50
C VAL A 38 5.43 4.82 -5.09
N LEU A 39 6.42 5.50 -4.51
CA LEU A 39 6.30 6.92 -4.15
C LEU A 39 6.06 7.79 -5.39
N THR A 40 6.82 7.57 -6.46
CA THR A 40 6.63 8.31 -7.72
C THR A 40 5.21 8.12 -8.23
N TYR A 41 4.70 6.89 -8.26
CA TYR A 41 3.34 6.62 -8.73
C TYR A 41 2.28 7.31 -7.86
N ILE A 42 2.45 7.28 -6.53
CA ILE A 42 1.55 7.97 -5.61
C ILE A 42 1.57 9.48 -5.87
N ASP A 43 2.76 10.08 -6.01
CA ASP A 43 2.91 11.52 -6.19
C ASP A 43 2.50 12.01 -7.59
N THR A 44 2.54 11.16 -8.63
CA THR A 44 2.23 11.59 -10.01
C THR A 44 0.85 11.18 -10.48
N GLU A 45 0.41 9.96 -10.16
CA GLU A 45 -0.83 9.40 -10.70
C GLU A 45 -2.00 9.54 -9.72
N LEU A 46 -1.74 9.49 -8.39
CA LEU A 46 -2.77 9.66 -7.37
C LEU A 46 -3.02 11.13 -6.97
N ASP A 47 -2.11 12.05 -7.27
CA ASP A 47 -2.30 13.48 -7.00
C ASP A 47 -3.56 14.06 -7.68
N ASN A 48 -3.95 13.49 -8.82
CA ASN A 48 -5.18 13.86 -9.53
C ASN A 48 -6.48 13.47 -8.79
N LEU A 49 -6.40 12.64 -7.74
CA LEU A 49 -7.53 12.24 -6.91
C LEU A 49 -7.67 13.06 -5.61
N VAL A 50 -6.75 13.99 -5.32
CA VAL A 50 -6.83 14.83 -4.13
C VAL A 50 -7.89 15.90 -4.35
N THR A 51 -9.14 15.63 -3.96
CA THR A 51 -10.15 16.69 -3.85
C THR A 51 -9.89 17.44 -2.53
N GLY A 52 -9.98 18.77 -2.56
CA GLY A 52 -9.56 19.65 -1.45
C GLY A 52 -10.45 19.60 -0.20
N TYR A 53 -11.08 18.47 0.09
CA TYR A 53 -11.87 18.24 1.28
C TYR A 53 -11.05 17.51 2.35
N ASP A 54 -11.09 18.02 3.57
CA ASP A 54 -10.46 17.46 4.76
C ASP A 54 -11.31 16.28 5.30
N GLU A 55 -11.57 15.29 4.44
CA GLU A 55 -12.26 14.05 4.81
C GLU A 55 -11.23 12.95 5.12
N ASP A 56 -11.51 12.12 6.13
CA ASP A 56 -10.70 10.94 6.45
C ASP A 56 -10.51 10.05 5.21
N SER A 57 -9.29 9.55 5.00
CA SER A 57 -8.96 8.69 3.85
C SER A 57 -9.86 7.45 3.80
N LYS A 58 -10.68 7.32 2.76
CA LYS A 58 -11.59 6.18 2.58
C LYS A 58 -10.85 5.01 1.89
N PRO A 59 -10.90 3.77 2.42
CA PRO A 59 -10.24 2.65 1.77
C PRO A 59 -10.91 2.31 0.44
N THR A 60 -10.10 2.10 -0.59
CA THR A 60 -10.61 1.63 -1.89
C THR A 60 -11.14 0.20 -1.82
N ALA A 61 -12.03 -0.17 -2.75
CA ALA A 61 -12.53 -1.55 -2.85
C ALA A 61 -11.39 -2.57 -3.05
N GLY A 62 -10.31 -2.19 -3.71
CA GLY A 62 -9.11 -3.02 -3.86
C GLY A 62 -8.42 -3.26 -2.53
N PHE A 63 -8.20 -2.20 -1.75
CA PHE A 63 -7.63 -2.28 -0.40
C PHE A 63 -8.47 -3.18 0.52
N GLN A 64 -9.79 -2.96 0.55
CA GLN A 64 -10.70 -3.76 1.40
C GLN A 64 -10.65 -5.25 1.06
N ARG A 65 -10.62 -5.62 -0.24
CA ARG A 65 -10.52 -7.02 -0.66
C ARG A 65 -9.21 -7.68 -0.21
N VAL A 66 -8.10 -6.96 -0.27
CA VAL A 66 -6.79 -7.50 0.14
C VAL A 66 -6.75 -7.74 1.65
N ILE A 67 -7.25 -6.80 2.46
CA ILE A 67 -7.34 -6.97 3.91
C ILE A 67 -8.28 -8.13 4.27
N GLN A 68 -9.48 -8.19 3.66
CA GLN A 68 -10.40 -9.30 3.89
C GLN A 68 -9.76 -10.65 3.56
N ARG A 69 -9.05 -10.74 2.43
CA ARG A 69 -8.34 -11.97 2.04
C ARG A 69 -7.25 -12.34 3.06
N ALA A 70 -6.47 -11.38 3.54
CA ALA A 70 -5.44 -11.62 4.53
C ALA A 70 -6.02 -12.14 5.85
N VAL A 71 -7.12 -11.53 6.33
CA VAL A 71 -7.82 -11.97 7.55
C VAL A 71 -8.33 -13.40 7.41
N ILE A 72 -9.02 -13.72 6.31
CA ILE A 72 -9.53 -15.08 6.05
C ILE A 72 -8.40 -16.10 6.01
N HIS A 73 -7.27 -15.74 5.40
CA HIS A 73 -6.10 -16.61 5.31
C HIS A 73 -5.53 -16.95 6.69
N VAL A 74 -5.38 -15.94 7.57
CA VAL A 74 -4.92 -16.15 8.96
C VAL A 74 -5.91 -17.00 9.77
N GLN A 75 -7.22 -16.83 9.57
CA GLN A 75 -8.24 -17.62 10.27
C GLN A 75 -8.35 -19.07 9.79
N SER A 76 -7.89 -19.36 8.57
CA SER A 76 -7.97 -20.68 7.94
C SER A 76 -6.64 -21.44 7.97
N SER A 77 -5.59 -20.85 8.57
CA SER A 77 -4.24 -21.42 8.73
C SER A 77 -4.00 -21.82 10.18
#